data_AF-A0A5Q0M385-F1
#
_entry.id   AF-A0A5Q0M385-F1
#
_cell.length_a   1.000
_cell.length_b   1.000
_cell.length_c   1.000
_cell.angle_alpha   90.00
_cell.angle_beta   90.00
_cell.angle_gamma   90.00
#
_symmetry.space_group_name_H-M   'P 1'
#
loop_
_entity.id
_entity.type
_entity.pdbx_description
1 polymer ?
#
loop_
_entity_poly.entity_id
_entity_poly.type
_entity_poly.pdbx_seq_one_letter_code
_entity_poly.pdbx_strand_id
1 'polypeptide(L)'
;MPRKITSIALDIAKFAPTEDGNWRRLDDLLDELWQAGGPEQAIPEMLSVFERYPEEDGYGVMWSIVHGLEKLPNYEPALLASLARQPSELGIVMVGRMLNSGITEIGDVSLLLTLQEIASTATSPQIREAANSVASRAR
;
A
#
# COMPACT_ATOMS: atom_id res chain seq x y z
N MET A 1 -26.48 -13.05 0.13
CA MET A 1 -25.27 -13.86 0.37
C MET A 1 -24.07 -12.98 0.06
N PRO A 2 -23.03 -12.94 0.93
CA PRO A 2 -21.83 -12.17 0.64
C PRO A 2 -21.17 -12.66 -0.65
N ARG A 3 -20.60 -11.73 -1.44
CA ARG A 3 -19.86 -12.08 -2.66
C ARG A 3 -18.58 -12.85 -2.30
N LYS A 4 -18.08 -13.64 -3.25
CA LYS A 4 -16.81 -14.36 -3.06
C LYS A 4 -15.66 -13.37 -2.98
N ILE A 5 -14.77 -13.55 -2.00
CA ILE A 5 -13.57 -12.71 -1.82
C ILE A 5 -12.77 -12.56 -3.11
N THR A 6 -12.58 -13.65 -3.86
CA THR A 6 -11.86 -13.63 -5.16
C THR A 6 -12.51 -12.71 -6.20
N SER A 7 -13.83 -12.55 -6.18
CA SER A 7 -14.51 -11.60 -7.07
C SER A 7 -14.32 -10.16 -6.61
N ILE A 8 -14.32 -9.91 -5.31
CA ILE A 8 -14.14 -8.57 -4.75
C ILE A 8 -12.69 -8.12 -4.96
N ALA A 9 -11.72 -8.99 -4.71
CA ALA A 9 -10.31 -8.77 -4.96
C ALA A 9 -10.04 -8.41 -6.44
N LEU A 10 -10.65 -9.15 -7.38
CA LEU A 10 -10.53 -8.85 -8.81
C LEU A 10 -11.09 -7.47 -9.17
N ASP A 11 -12.18 -7.05 -8.52
CA ASP A 11 -12.75 -5.72 -8.74
C ASP A 11 -11.86 -4.62 -8.14
N ILE A 12 -11.21 -4.86 -6.99
CA ILE A 12 -10.20 -3.95 -6.42
C ILE A 12 -8.99 -3.82 -7.36
N ALA A 13 -8.49 -4.95 -7.89
CA ALA A 13 -7.38 -4.94 -8.85
C ALA A 13 -7.71 -4.15 -10.13
N LYS A 14 -8.98 -4.18 -10.56
CA LYS A 14 -9.47 -3.46 -11.74
C LYS A 14 -10.02 -2.07 -11.43
N PHE A 15 -10.08 -1.67 -10.16
CA PHE A 15 -10.65 -0.40 -9.76
C PHE A 15 -9.96 0.74 -10.50
N ALA A 16 -10.72 1.64 -11.08
CA ALA A 16 -10.23 2.94 -11.52
C ALA A 16 -11.19 4.01 -10.99
N PRO A 17 -10.69 5.20 -10.60
CA PRO A 17 -11.57 6.31 -10.30
C PRO A 17 -12.38 6.66 -11.55
N THR A 18 -13.58 7.20 -11.34
CA THR A 18 -14.43 7.70 -12.42
C THR A 18 -13.79 8.92 -13.10
N GLU A 19 -14.35 9.38 -14.22
CA GLU A 19 -13.83 10.54 -14.97
C GLU A 19 -13.77 11.83 -14.12
N ASP A 20 -14.65 11.98 -13.14
CA ASP A 20 -14.66 13.07 -12.15
C ASP A 20 -13.71 12.82 -10.95
N GLY A 21 -12.91 11.76 -10.99
CA GLY A 21 -11.94 11.43 -9.95
C GLY A 21 -12.56 10.85 -8.68
N ASN A 22 -13.74 10.23 -8.75
CA ASN A 22 -14.42 9.70 -7.57
C ASN A 22 -13.86 8.32 -7.16
N TRP A 23 -13.39 8.23 -5.91
CA TRP A 23 -12.82 7.02 -5.32
C TRP A 23 -13.78 6.23 -4.45
N ARG A 24 -15.02 6.71 -4.24
CA ARG A 24 -16.00 6.10 -3.33
C ARG A 24 -16.23 4.61 -3.61
N ARG A 25 -16.19 4.20 -4.88
CA ARG A 25 -16.37 2.79 -5.25
C ARG A 25 -15.28 1.89 -4.65
N LEU A 26 -14.05 2.39 -4.46
CA LEU A 26 -13.00 1.65 -3.79
C LEU A 26 -13.33 1.44 -2.31
N ASP A 27 -13.84 2.47 -1.62
CA ASP A 27 -14.27 2.36 -0.23
C ASP A 27 -15.38 1.30 -0.08
N ASP A 28 -16.38 1.33 -0.97
CA ASP A 28 -17.44 0.31 -1.00
C ASP A 28 -16.89 -1.11 -1.23
N LEU A 29 -15.85 -1.26 -2.07
CA LEU A 29 -15.20 -2.57 -2.30
C LEU A 29 -14.45 -3.07 -1.07
N LEU A 30 -13.79 -2.17 -0.34
CA LEU A 30 -13.07 -2.51 0.88
C LEU A 30 -14.05 -2.91 1.99
N ASP A 31 -15.14 -2.16 2.16
CA ASP A 31 -16.21 -2.54 3.10
C ASP A 31 -16.79 -3.93 2.77
N GLU A 32 -17.05 -4.19 1.49
CA GLU A 32 -17.54 -5.48 1.01
C GLU A 32 -16.55 -6.62 1.28
N LEU A 33 -15.25 -6.39 1.02
CA LEU A 33 -14.18 -7.35 1.27
C LEU A 33 -14.06 -7.70 2.75
N TRP A 34 -14.22 -6.72 3.64
CA TRP A 34 -14.17 -6.92 5.09
C TRP A 34 -15.37 -7.71 5.59
N GLN A 35 -16.57 -7.41 5.08
CA GLN A 35 -17.79 -8.15 5.40
C GLN A 35 -17.74 -9.61 4.91
N ALA A 36 -16.94 -9.91 3.89
CA ALA A 36 -16.77 -11.27 3.38
C ALA A 36 -15.88 -12.17 4.28
N GLY A 37 -15.15 -11.60 5.26
CA GLY A 37 -14.52 -12.34 6.36
C GLY A 37 -13.17 -13.01 6.06
N GLY A 38 -12.45 -12.60 5.01
CA GLY A 38 -11.08 -13.05 4.72
C GLY A 38 -10.27 -12.05 3.89
N PRO A 39 -10.18 -10.78 4.32
CA PRO A 39 -9.52 -9.70 3.56
C PRO A 39 -8.02 -9.96 3.28
N GLU A 40 -7.35 -10.79 4.08
CA GLU A 40 -5.95 -11.18 3.90
C GLU A 40 -5.67 -11.87 2.56
N GLN A 41 -6.69 -12.50 1.96
CA GLN A 41 -6.58 -13.14 0.65
C GLN A 41 -6.49 -12.12 -0.50
N ALA A 42 -6.75 -10.83 -0.24
CA ALA A 42 -6.77 -9.76 -1.23
C ALA A 42 -5.65 -8.72 -1.01
N ILE A 43 -4.65 -9.02 -0.16
CA ILE A 43 -3.51 -8.13 0.09
C ILE A 43 -2.82 -7.70 -1.22
N PRO A 44 -2.49 -8.61 -2.16
CA PRO A 44 -1.86 -8.22 -3.43
C PRO A 44 -2.72 -7.23 -4.22
N GLU A 45 -4.03 -7.44 -4.30
CA GLU A 45 -4.94 -6.60 -5.06
C GLU A 45 -5.09 -5.21 -4.42
N MET A 46 -5.11 -5.12 -3.09
CA MET A 46 -5.09 -3.85 -2.39
C MET A 46 -3.80 -3.07 -2.63
N LEU A 47 -2.65 -3.73 -2.54
CA LEU A 47 -1.34 -3.11 -2.84
C LEU A 47 -1.22 -2.71 -4.32
N SER A 48 -1.88 -3.43 -5.23
CA SER A 48 -1.91 -3.06 -6.65
C SER A 48 -2.54 -1.68 -6.91
N VAL A 49 -3.41 -1.18 -6.00
CA VAL A 49 -3.94 0.18 -6.09
C VAL A 49 -2.83 1.20 -5.87
N PHE A 50 -1.94 0.97 -4.90
CA PHE A 50 -0.78 1.84 -4.68
C PHE A 50 0.19 1.80 -5.85
N GLU A 51 0.38 0.64 -6.48
CA GLU A 51 1.24 0.51 -7.66
C GLU A 51 0.69 1.30 -8.86
N ARG A 52 -0.63 1.32 -9.04
CA ARG A 52 -1.28 2.01 -10.18
C ARG A 52 -1.43 3.51 -9.97
N TYR A 53 -1.48 3.95 -8.71
CA TYR A 53 -1.62 5.36 -8.33
C TYR A 53 -0.56 5.74 -7.28
N PRO A 54 0.74 5.71 -7.66
CA PRO A 54 1.85 5.76 -6.70
C PRO A 54 1.99 7.08 -5.94
N GLU A 55 1.45 8.18 -6.49
CA GLU A 55 1.56 9.55 -5.93
C GLU A 55 0.20 10.10 -5.45
N GLU A 56 -0.86 9.27 -5.49
CA GLU A 56 -2.21 9.68 -5.10
C GLU A 56 -2.56 9.14 -3.71
N ASP A 57 -3.44 9.86 -3.00
CA ASP A 57 -4.06 9.40 -1.75
C ASP A 57 -5.55 9.04 -1.91
N GLY A 58 -6.08 9.19 -3.13
CA GLY A 58 -7.47 8.93 -3.46
C GLY A 58 -8.46 9.81 -2.68
N TYR A 59 -8.10 11.06 -2.40
CA TYR A 59 -8.85 11.98 -1.54
C TYR A 59 -9.12 11.39 -0.14
N GLY A 60 -8.14 10.64 0.38
CA GLY A 60 -8.24 9.97 1.67
C GLY A 60 -8.67 8.51 1.59
N VAL A 61 -9.28 8.04 0.51
CA VAL A 61 -9.83 6.67 0.43
C VAL A 61 -8.73 5.61 0.48
N MET A 62 -7.56 5.86 -0.10
CA MET A 62 -6.44 4.91 -0.07
C MET A 62 -5.89 4.71 1.36
N TRP A 63 -6.16 5.62 2.30
CA TRP A 63 -5.85 5.40 3.71
C TRP A 63 -6.69 4.29 4.34
N SER A 64 -7.89 3.99 3.82
CA SER A 64 -8.66 2.80 4.24
C SER A 64 -7.87 1.52 3.94
N ILE A 65 -7.13 1.47 2.83
CA ILE A 65 -6.22 0.36 2.52
C ILE A 65 -5.06 0.31 3.52
N VAL A 66 -4.41 1.45 3.79
CA VAL A 66 -3.30 1.52 4.76
C VAL A 66 -3.73 0.96 6.12
N HIS A 67 -4.81 1.51 6.69
CA HIS A 67 -5.33 1.07 7.98
C HIS A 67 -5.86 -0.36 7.96
N GLY A 68 -6.34 -0.81 6.80
CA GLY A 68 -6.77 -2.18 6.57
C GLY A 68 -5.61 -3.16 6.64
N LEU A 69 -4.57 -2.93 5.82
CA LEU A 69 -3.37 -3.75 5.75
C LEU A 69 -2.66 -3.83 7.11
N GLU A 70 -2.50 -2.71 7.82
CA GLU A 70 -1.86 -2.66 9.15
C GLU A 70 -2.57 -3.52 10.22
N LYS A 71 -3.82 -3.94 9.99
CA LYS A 71 -4.55 -4.85 10.88
C LYS A 71 -4.43 -6.33 10.49
N LEU A 72 -3.91 -6.61 9.30
CA LEU A 72 -3.76 -7.97 8.78
C LEU A 72 -2.41 -8.55 9.19
N PRO A 73 -2.34 -9.84 9.54
CA PRO A 73 -1.07 -10.48 9.82
C PRO A 73 -0.25 -10.66 8.54
N ASN A 74 1.07 -10.49 8.63
CA ASN A 74 2.04 -10.82 7.58
C ASN A 74 1.82 -10.08 6.24
N TYR A 75 1.31 -8.84 6.26
CA TYR A 75 1.17 -8.02 5.05
C TYR A 75 2.52 -7.43 4.59
N GLU A 76 3.48 -7.34 5.50
CA GLU A 76 4.74 -6.62 5.32
C GLU A 76 5.61 -7.17 4.20
N PRO A 77 5.79 -8.51 4.04
CA PRO A 77 6.50 -9.06 2.89
C PRO A 77 5.84 -8.70 1.55
N ALA A 78 4.50 -8.68 1.51
CA ALA A 78 3.77 -8.30 0.30
C ALA A 78 3.94 -6.81 -0.01
N LEU A 79 3.95 -5.94 1.00
CA LEU A 79 4.25 -4.52 0.86
C LEU A 79 5.65 -4.29 0.27
N LEU A 80 6.67 -4.97 0.79
CA LEU A 80 8.03 -4.84 0.26
C LEU A 80 8.13 -5.34 -1.19
N ALA A 81 7.46 -6.44 -1.51
CA ALA A 81 7.38 -6.92 -2.89
C ALA A 81 6.66 -5.93 -3.82
N SER A 82 5.64 -5.21 -3.33
CA SER A 82 4.94 -4.17 -4.06
C SER A 82 5.84 -2.96 -4.34
N LEU A 83 6.54 -2.47 -3.31
CA LEU A 83 7.49 -1.36 -3.45
C LEU A 83 8.65 -1.68 -4.40
N ALA A 84 9.13 -2.93 -4.41
CA ALA A 84 10.15 -3.37 -5.35
C ALA A 84 9.67 -3.39 -6.81
N ARG A 85 8.36 -3.61 -7.06
CA ARG A 85 7.78 -3.52 -8.40
C ARG A 85 7.53 -2.07 -8.81
N GLN A 86 6.87 -1.31 -7.94
CA GLN A 86 6.48 0.07 -8.18
C GLN A 86 6.37 0.80 -6.84
N PRO A 87 7.36 1.64 -6.48
CA PRO A 87 7.29 2.45 -5.27
C PRO A 87 6.07 3.38 -5.28
N SER A 88 5.49 3.59 -4.09
CA SER A 88 4.35 4.48 -3.86
C SER A 88 4.53 5.26 -2.56
N GLU A 89 3.97 6.46 -2.49
CA GLU A 89 4.05 7.33 -1.31
C GLU A 89 3.46 6.65 -0.07
N LEU A 90 2.26 6.08 -0.18
CA LEU A 90 1.62 5.39 0.93
C LEU A 90 2.38 4.13 1.36
N GLY A 91 2.98 3.39 0.42
CA GLY A 91 3.83 2.24 0.76
C GLY A 91 5.09 2.67 1.52
N ILE A 92 5.72 3.77 1.11
CA ILE A 92 6.87 4.37 1.82
C ILE A 92 6.47 4.83 3.23
N VAL A 93 5.30 5.46 3.38
CA VAL A 93 4.76 5.87 4.69
C VAL A 93 4.57 4.66 5.60
N MET A 94 4.04 3.55 5.10
CA MET A 94 3.87 2.32 5.88
C MET A 94 5.21 1.76 6.35
N VAL A 95 6.24 1.73 5.50
CA VAL A 95 7.60 1.36 5.90
C VAL A 95 8.15 2.31 6.96
N GLY A 96 7.91 3.62 6.82
CA GLY A 96 8.27 4.61 7.83
C GLY A 96 7.60 4.38 9.19
N ARG A 97 6.34 3.97 9.19
CA ARG A 97 5.61 3.62 10.43
C ARG A 97 6.20 2.38 11.11
N MET A 98 6.63 1.37 10.33
CA MET A 98 7.34 0.21 10.86
C MET A 98 8.67 0.61 11.50
N LEU A 99 9.46 1.45 10.84
CA LEU A 99 10.71 1.97 11.41
C LEU A 99 10.45 2.72 12.72
N ASN A 100 9.41 3.56 12.76
CA ASN A 100 9.03 4.30 13.96
C ASN A 100 8.53 3.40 15.10
N SER A 101 8.04 2.20 14.81
CA SER A 101 7.65 1.21 15.83
C SER A 101 8.81 0.31 16.27
N GLY A 102 10.02 0.53 15.74
CA GLY A 102 11.23 -0.22 16.07
C GLY A 102 11.46 -1.46 15.21
N ILE A 103 10.64 -1.68 14.17
CA ILE A 103 10.85 -2.74 13.19
C ILE A 103 11.88 -2.24 12.17
N THR A 104 13.04 -2.90 12.11
CA THR A 104 14.14 -2.50 11.21
C THR A 104 14.28 -3.40 9.99
N GLU A 105 13.72 -4.60 10.05
CA GLU A 105 13.81 -5.62 9.01
C GLU A 105 12.55 -6.48 8.95
N ILE A 106 12.25 -7.02 7.77
CA ILE A 106 11.19 -8.00 7.54
C ILE A 106 11.82 -9.19 6.81
N GLY A 107 11.90 -10.35 7.47
CA GLY A 107 12.78 -11.43 7.03
C GLY A 107 14.23 -10.93 7.00
N ASP A 108 14.91 -11.07 5.87
CA ASP A 108 16.30 -10.60 5.68
C ASP A 108 16.37 -9.24 4.94
N VAL A 109 15.25 -8.52 4.82
CA VAL A 109 15.17 -7.25 4.08
C VAL A 109 15.20 -6.07 5.05
N SER A 110 16.26 -5.26 4.99
CA SER A 110 16.40 -4.05 5.78
C SER A 110 15.49 -2.93 5.24
N LEU A 111 14.60 -2.43 6.09
CA LEU A 111 13.64 -1.37 5.72
C LEU A 111 14.34 -0.04 5.38
N LEU A 112 15.41 0.29 6.11
CA LEU A 112 16.18 1.51 5.84
C LEU A 112 16.90 1.43 4.48
N LEU A 113 17.51 0.28 4.17
CA LEU A 113 18.16 0.09 2.87
C LEU A 113 17.14 0.13 1.73
N THR A 114 15.95 -0.46 1.90
CA THR A 114 14.86 -0.36 0.92
C THR A 114 14.50 1.10 0.63
N LEU A 115 14.36 1.94 1.65
CA LEU A 115 14.05 3.36 1.45
C LEU A 115 15.18 4.11 0.74
N GLN A 116 16.44 3.82 1.08
CA GLN A 116 17.60 4.43 0.42
C GLN A 116 17.71 4.01 -1.05
N GLU A 117 17.43 2.74 -1.35
CA GLU A 117 17.38 2.22 -2.71
C GLU A 117 16.30 2.94 -3.52
N ILE A 118 15.07 3.03 -3.00
CA ILE A 118 13.97 3.77 -3.65
C ILE A 118 14.35 5.24 -3.88
N ALA A 119 14.92 5.90 -2.87
CA ALA A 119 15.34 7.30 -2.98
C ALA A 119 16.38 7.53 -4.09
N SER A 120 17.24 6.54 -4.36
CA SER A 120 18.29 6.63 -5.37
C SER A 120 17.84 6.21 -6.77
N THR A 121 16.83 5.34 -6.88
CA THR A 121 16.42 4.71 -8.16
C THR A 121 15.10 5.21 -8.71
N ALA A 122 14.20 5.76 -7.88
CA ALA A 122 12.89 6.19 -8.32
C ALA A 122 13.00 7.32 -9.36
N THR A 123 12.21 7.18 -10.44
CA THR A 123 12.15 8.17 -11.52
C THR A 123 11.32 9.39 -11.12
N SER A 124 10.29 9.19 -10.31
CA SER A 124 9.45 10.24 -9.76
C SER A 124 10.19 11.06 -8.69
N PRO A 125 10.30 12.39 -8.85
CA PRO A 125 10.84 13.28 -7.82
C PRO A 125 10.11 13.17 -6.48
N GLN A 126 8.78 13.06 -6.50
CA GLN A 126 7.91 12.98 -5.33
C GLN A 126 8.20 11.72 -4.53
N ILE A 127 8.27 10.58 -5.20
CA ILE A 127 8.64 9.30 -4.59
C ILE A 127 10.05 9.35 -3.99
N ARG A 128 11.03 9.93 -4.69
CA ARG A 128 12.39 10.09 -4.14
C ARG A 128 12.39 10.96 -2.89
N GLU A 129 11.64 12.06 -2.89
CA GLU A 129 11.55 12.96 -1.75
C GLU A 129 10.88 12.28 -0.56
N ALA A 130 9.78 11.56 -0.79
CA ALA A 130 9.11 10.77 0.24
C ALA A 130 10.06 9.76 0.88
N ALA A 131 10.79 8.99 0.08
CA ALA A 131 11.74 7.99 0.56
C ALA A 131 12.91 8.63 1.34
N ASN A 132 13.50 9.71 0.83
CA ASN A 132 14.57 10.45 1.52
C ASN A 132 14.09 11.03 2.87
N SER A 133 12.90 11.61 2.88
CA SER A 133 12.29 12.21 4.07
C SER A 133 12.12 11.16 5.17
N VAL A 134 11.61 9.98 4.84
CA VAL A 134 11.47 8.89 5.81
C VAL A 134 12.82 8.33 6.23
N ALA A 135 13.72 8.02 5.29
CA ALA A 135 15.03 7.44 5.58
C ALA A 135 15.90 8.33 6.49
N SER A 136 15.81 9.65 6.34
CA SER A 136 16.58 10.61 7.15
C SER A 136 16.12 10.73 8.61
N ARG A 137 14.87 10.33 8.89
CA ARG A 137 14.23 10.40 10.22
C ARG A 137 14.43 9.12 11.02
N ALA A 138 14.63 7.98 10.34
CA ALA A 138 14.97 6.72 10.97
C ALA A 138 16.39 6.84 11.57
N ARG A 139 16.48 7.16 12.85
CA ARG A 139 17.72 7.27 13.63
C ARG A 139 17.59 6.49 14.92
#